data_AF-A0A1T4V5Z6-F1
#
_entry.id   AF-A0A1T4V5Z6-F1
#
_cell.length_a   1.000
_cell.length_b   1.000
_cell.length_c   1.000
_cell.angle_alpha   90.00
_cell.angle_beta   90.00
_cell.angle_gamma   90.00
#
_symmetry.space_group_name_H-M   'P 1'
#
loop_
_entity.id
_entity.type
_entity.pdbx_description
1 polymer ?
#
loop_
_entity_poly.entity_id
_entity_poly.type
_entity_poly.pdbx_seq_one_letter_code
_entity_poly.pdbx_strand_id
1 'polypeptide(L)'
;MTMLDTKIFEHRKTRRMNPDSKMTAKMISDLQNMSLLTSLSDRLLVHEGHIESVYQKHLYGRWYITNHDCNLQTLPRWLRKELLADKYEYDLDAAHPSIILSIVGDDVLPNLKNYVDNKDQWRKELALYCGSTEQEVKDSINALNNLSKLNHIFTKTMRSECLKKFNEHPFVKSYKNDMIVASEHIIQYWVDSGNVFHEETDTKSKKLACVLQNIEAWIMELAGKYIPDVELILHDAIYTTTPISQSDLCLIEIEVIKEYGVDIRFG
;
A
#
# COMPACT_ATOMS: atom_id res chain seq x y z
N MET A 1 -3.46 17.27 28.53
CA MET A 1 -4.41 17.71 27.49
C MET A 1 -3.64 17.75 26.19
N THR A 2 -3.95 16.85 25.26
CA THR A 2 -3.20 16.73 24.01
C THR A 2 -3.48 17.94 23.09
N MET A 3 -2.62 18.17 22.09
CA MET A 3 -2.87 19.19 21.06
C MET A 3 -4.21 18.96 20.32
N LEU A 4 -4.68 17.72 20.25
CA LEU A 4 -5.93 17.34 19.60
C LEU A 4 -7.15 17.72 20.46
N ASP A 5 -7.09 17.50 21.78
CA ASP A 5 -8.14 17.93 22.73
C ASP A 5 -8.42 19.44 22.65
N THR A 6 -7.35 20.23 22.52
CA THR A 6 -7.43 21.70 22.42
C THR A 6 -8.12 22.13 21.12
N LYS A 7 -7.83 21.46 20.00
CA LYS A 7 -8.45 21.75 18.69
C LYS A 7 -9.93 21.40 18.64
N ILE A 8 -10.33 20.27 19.22
CA ILE A 8 -11.74 19.86 19.28
C ILE A 8 -12.54 20.81 20.17
N PHE A 9 -11.96 21.23 21.29
CA PHE A 9 -12.60 22.20 22.17
C PHE A 9 -12.92 23.50 21.41
N GLU A 10 -11.97 24.00 20.63
CA GLU A 10 -12.19 25.16 19.76
C GLU A 10 -13.22 24.88 18.66
N HIS A 11 -13.23 23.70 18.04
CA HIS A 11 -14.26 23.31 17.06
C HIS A 11 -15.66 23.26 17.68
N ARG A 12 -15.80 22.66 18.87
CA ARG A 12 -17.06 22.58 19.63
C ARG A 12 -17.52 23.97 20.07
N LYS A 13 -16.60 24.83 20.52
CA LYS A 13 -16.87 26.22 20.90
C LYS A 13 -17.35 27.06 19.72
N THR A 14 -16.66 26.95 18.58
CA THR A 14 -17.05 27.61 17.33
C THR A 14 -18.44 27.19 16.89
N ARG A 15 -18.77 25.89 17.00
CA ARG A 15 -20.10 25.37 16.68
C ARG A 15 -21.20 25.86 17.63
N ARG A 16 -20.91 25.96 18.92
CA ARG A 16 -21.85 26.52 19.91
C ARG A 16 -22.12 28.01 19.66
N MET A 17 -21.11 28.74 19.20
CA MET A 17 -21.23 30.16 18.87
C MET A 17 -21.91 30.41 17.52
N ASN A 18 -21.86 29.45 16.59
CA ASN A 18 -22.42 29.62 15.24
C ASN A 18 -23.05 28.30 14.72
N PRO A 19 -24.25 27.92 15.18
CA PRO A 19 -24.86 26.60 14.94
C PRO A 19 -25.14 26.28 13.47
N ASP A 20 -25.44 27.32 12.67
CA ASP A 20 -25.79 27.20 11.25
C ASP A 20 -24.57 27.17 10.32
N SER A 21 -23.36 27.34 10.87
CA SER A 21 -22.13 27.28 10.08
C SER A 21 -21.83 25.85 9.60
N LYS A 22 -21.61 25.69 8.29
CA LYS A 22 -21.19 24.39 7.72
C LYS A 22 -19.84 24.00 8.30
N MET A 23 -19.73 22.76 8.76
CA MET A 23 -18.45 22.22 9.22
C MET A 23 -17.45 22.20 8.07
N THR A 24 -16.23 22.68 8.34
CA THR A 24 -15.14 22.53 7.38
C THR A 24 -14.73 21.06 7.27
N ALA A 25 -14.18 20.64 6.13
CA ALA A 25 -13.65 19.29 5.95
C ALA A 25 -12.63 18.91 7.03
N LYS A 26 -11.83 19.87 7.49
CA LYS A 26 -10.86 19.70 8.57
C LYS A 26 -11.54 19.40 9.92
N MET A 27 -12.60 20.13 10.27
CA MET A 27 -13.36 19.88 11.50
C MET A 27 -14.00 18.49 11.50
N ILE A 28 -14.54 18.06 10.35
CA ILE A 28 -15.11 16.72 10.18
C ILE A 28 -14.03 15.66 10.42
N SER A 29 -12.87 15.80 9.76
CA SER A 29 -11.74 14.88 9.92
C SER A 29 -11.23 14.82 11.36
N ASP A 30 -11.06 15.97 12.03
CA ASP A 30 -10.58 16.03 13.41
C ASP A 30 -11.56 15.31 14.38
N LEU A 31 -12.87 15.48 14.18
CA LEU A 31 -13.89 14.79 15.00
C LEU A 31 -13.95 13.28 14.72
N GLN A 32 -13.81 12.87 13.45
CA GLN A 32 -13.75 11.46 13.08
C GLN A 32 -12.53 10.77 13.70
N ASN A 33 -11.35 11.40 13.61
CA ASN A 33 -10.12 10.88 14.22
C ASN A 33 -10.26 10.71 15.74
N MET A 34 -11.01 11.60 16.41
CA MET A 34 -11.21 11.53 17.86
C MET A 34 -12.22 10.48 18.29
N SER A 35 -13.29 10.33 17.53
CA SER A 35 -14.21 9.19 17.70
C SER A 35 -13.46 7.87 17.56
N LEU A 36 -12.56 7.79 16.57
CA LEU A 36 -11.72 6.62 16.31
C LEU A 36 -10.76 6.36 17.48
N LEU A 37 -10.01 7.37 17.94
CA LEU A 37 -9.09 7.23 19.08
C LEU A 37 -9.81 6.83 20.37
N THR A 38 -11.00 7.36 20.62
CA THR A 38 -11.80 7.00 21.81
C THR A 38 -12.25 5.54 21.73
N SER A 39 -12.80 5.11 20.58
CA SER A 39 -13.17 3.71 20.33
C SER A 39 -11.98 2.76 20.49
N LEU A 40 -10.81 3.14 19.98
CA LEU A 40 -9.58 2.36 20.12
C LEU A 40 -9.12 2.27 21.57
N SER A 41 -9.13 3.38 22.29
CA SER A 41 -8.74 3.41 23.71
C SER A 41 -9.64 2.53 24.56
N ASP A 42 -10.97 2.60 24.37
CA ASP A 42 -11.92 1.78 25.12
C ASP A 42 -11.69 0.28 24.86
N ARG A 43 -11.39 -0.10 23.61
CA ARG A 43 -11.09 -1.49 23.25
C ARG A 43 -9.78 -1.98 23.84
N LEU A 44 -8.72 -1.19 23.73
CA LEU A 44 -7.44 -1.55 24.35
C LEU A 44 -7.59 -1.77 25.86
N LEU A 45 -8.45 -1.00 26.53
CA LEU A 45 -8.76 -1.22 27.95
C LEU A 45 -9.51 -2.53 28.18
N VAL A 46 -10.52 -2.84 27.35
CA VAL A 46 -11.32 -4.08 27.48
C VAL A 46 -10.51 -5.34 27.17
N HIS A 47 -9.58 -5.24 26.23
CA HIS A 47 -8.80 -6.37 25.72
C HIS A 47 -7.34 -6.37 26.23
N GLU A 48 -7.10 -5.75 27.41
CA GLU A 48 -5.82 -5.79 28.11
C GLU A 48 -4.61 -5.35 27.26
N GLY A 49 -4.81 -4.38 26.37
CA GLY A 49 -3.78 -3.84 25.49
C GLY A 49 -3.66 -4.55 24.13
N HIS A 50 -4.48 -5.57 23.85
CA HIS A 50 -4.46 -6.32 22.60
C HIS A 50 -5.71 -6.07 21.76
N ILE A 51 -5.59 -6.14 20.43
CA ILE A 51 -6.75 -6.15 19.53
C ILE A 51 -6.57 -7.29 18.56
N GLU A 52 -7.44 -8.30 18.67
CA GLU A 52 -7.47 -9.39 17.71
C GLU A 52 -7.97 -8.89 16.34
N SER A 53 -7.30 -9.32 15.27
CA SER A 53 -7.72 -9.07 13.89
C SER A 53 -8.19 -10.38 13.27
N VAL A 54 -9.42 -10.41 12.75
CA VAL A 54 -9.92 -11.54 11.97
C VAL A 54 -9.70 -11.24 10.50
N TYR A 55 -9.07 -12.19 9.82
CA TYR A 55 -8.76 -12.08 8.40
C TYR A 55 -9.73 -12.90 7.56
N GLN A 56 -10.09 -12.34 6.40
CA GLN A 56 -10.77 -13.06 5.34
C GLN A 56 -10.05 -12.81 4.01
N LYS A 57 -9.81 -13.88 3.26
CA LYS A 57 -9.25 -13.79 1.91
C LYS A 57 -10.32 -13.23 0.96
N HIS A 58 -10.00 -12.13 0.30
CA HIS A 58 -10.89 -11.52 -0.70
C HIS A 58 -10.85 -12.29 -2.02
N LEU A 59 -11.82 -11.99 -2.88
CA LEU A 59 -11.92 -12.45 -4.26
C LEU A 59 -10.66 -12.23 -5.11
N TYR A 60 -9.80 -11.29 -4.70
CA TYR A 60 -8.54 -10.94 -5.39
C TYR A 60 -7.31 -11.47 -4.63
N GLY A 61 -7.50 -12.51 -3.81
CA GLY A 61 -6.42 -13.20 -3.09
C GLY A 61 -5.90 -12.51 -1.84
N ARG A 62 -6.04 -11.18 -1.73
CA ARG A 62 -5.52 -10.44 -0.58
C ARG A 62 -6.29 -10.73 0.70
N TRP A 63 -5.59 -10.80 1.82
CA TRP A 63 -6.17 -10.88 3.17
C TRP A 63 -6.71 -9.52 3.60
N TYR A 64 -7.97 -9.48 4.06
CA TYR A 64 -8.61 -8.28 4.60
C TYR A 64 -9.01 -8.50 6.05
N ILE A 65 -8.80 -7.46 6.86
CA ILE A 65 -9.30 -7.44 8.24
C ILE A 65 -10.80 -7.15 8.19
N THR A 66 -11.62 -8.04 8.71
CA THR A 66 -13.09 -7.93 8.65
C THR A 66 -13.70 -7.28 9.89
N ASN A 67 -12.89 -7.04 10.92
CA ASN A 67 -13.32 -6.40 12.17
C ASN A 67 -13.64 -4.94 11.88
N HIS A 68 -14.93 -4.62 11.67
CA HIS A 68 -15.40 -3.32 11.19
C HIS A 68 -15.00 -2.14 12.10
N ASP A 69 -14.80 -2.40 13.39
CA ASP A 69 -14.62 -1.35 14.38
C ASP A 69 -13.15 -0.96 14.61
N CYS A 70 -12.19 -1.76 14.13
CA CYS A 70 -10.76 -1.49 14.20
C CYS A 70 -10.02 -2.20 13.05
N ASN A 71 -10.23 -1.73 11.83
CA ASN A 71 -9.52 -2.24 10.67
C ASN A 71 -8.19 -1.50 10.47
N LEU A 72 -7.08 -2.12 10.88
CA LEU A 72 -5.72 -1.59 10.70
C LEU A 72 -5.39 -1.28 9.22
N GLN A 73 -6.07 -1.88 8.24
CA GLN A 73 -5.86 -1.58 6.82
C GLN A 73 -6.44 -0.23 6.41
N THR A 74 -7.45 0.27 7.11
CA THR A 74 -8.12 1.55 6.80
C THR A 74 -7.77 2.67 7.77
N LEU A 75 -7.07 2.35 8.88
CA LEU A 75 -6.56 3.36 9.80
C LEU A 75 -5.57 4.32 9.12
N PRO A 76 -5.59 5.61 9.49
CA PRO A 76 -4.59 6.57 9.02
C PRO A 76 -3.16 6.09 9.32
N ARG A 77 -2.26 6.19 8.33
CA ARG A 77 -0.86 5.70 8.44
C ARG A 77 -0.13 6.19 9.68
N TRP A 78 -0.31 7.45 10.06
CA TRP A 78 0.33 8.02 11.26
C TRP A 78 -0.13 7.29 12.53
N LEU A 79 -1.42 6.96 12.64
CA LEU A 79 -1.96 6.27 13.80
C LEU A 79 -1.48 4.81 13.85
N ARG A 80 -1.40 4.15 12.69
CA ARG A 80 -0.83 2.79 12.61
C ARG A 80 0.60 2.72 13.10
N LYS A 81 1.42 3.72 12.73
CA LYS A 81 2.81 3.80 13.20
C LYS A 81 2.91 3.91 14.72
N GLU A 82 2.02 4.67 15.35
CA GLU A 82 1.98 4.77 16.82
C GLU A 82 1.49 3.46 17.46
N LEU A 83 0.48 2.80 16.88
CA LEU A 83 -0.08 1.55 17.40
C LEU A 83 0.86 0.35 17.26
N LEU A 84 1.77 0.38 16.28
CA LEU A 84 2.70 -0.71 15.96
C LEU A 84 4.15 -0.31 16.27
N ALA A 85 4.36 0.71 17.10
CA ALA A 85 5.68 1.28 17.38
C ALA A 85 6.64 0.31 18.12
N ASP A 86 6.09 -0.71 18.78
CA ASP A 86 6.82 -1.77 19.47
C ASP A 86 7.06 -3.02 18.60
N LYS A 87 6.66 -2.98 17.32
CA LYS A 87 6.78 -4.09 16.38
C LYS A 87 7.89 -3.83 15.36
N TYR A 88 8.42 -4.92 14.81
CA TYR A 88 9.32 -4.87 13.67
C TYR A 88 8.50 -5.06 12.39
N GLU A 89 8.60 -4.09 11.48
CA GLU A 89 7.92 -4.08 10.18
C GLU A 89 8.91 -4.54 9.10
N TYR A 90 8.50 -5.50 8.27
CA TYR A 90 9.24 -5.97 7.10
C TYR A 90 8.31 -5.90 5.88
N ASP A 91 8.56 -4.95 4.99
CA ASP A 91 7.73 -4.64 3.81
C ASP A 91 8.38 -5.21 2.55
N LEU A 92 7.59 -5.60 1.56
CA LEU A 92 8.12 -6.03 0.27
C LEU A 92 8.68 -4.83 -0.52
N ASP A 93 9.96 -4.89 -0.86
CA ASP A 93 10.61 -3.79 -1.57
C ASP A 93 10.15 -3.69 -3.03
N ALA A 94 9.55 -2.55 -3.36
CA ALA A 94 8.96 -2.27 -4.66
C ALA A 94 8.08 -3.43 -5.19
N ALA A 95 7.23 -4.00 -4.30
CA ALA A 95 6.50 -5.24 -4.51
C ALA A 95 5.96 -5.47 -5.94
N HIS A 96 5.00 -4.65 -6.38
CA HIS A 96 4.41 -4.77 -7.73
C HIS A 96 5.45 -4.68 -8.86
N PRO A 97 6.30 -3.63 -8.93
CA PRO A 97 7.39 -3.58 -9.90
C PRO A 97 8.29 -4.83 -9.92
N SER A 98 8.70 -5.34 -8.76
CA SER A 98 9.59 -6.51 -8.63
C SER A 98 8.91 -7.80 -9.12
N ILE A 99 7.63 -8.01 -8.75
CA ILE A 99 6.81 -9.12 -9.26
C ILE A 99 6.70 -9.05 -10.78
N ILE A 100 6.41 -7.87 -11.32
CA ILE A 100 6.25 -7.68 -12.76
C ILE A 100 7.56 -8.01 -13.50
N LEU A 101 8.69 -7.48 -13.03
CA LEU A 101 9.99 -7.75 -13.64
C LEU A 101 10.34 -9.23 -13.63
N SER A 102 10.07 -9.92 -12.52
CA SER A 102 10.35 -11.35 -12.41
C SER A 102 9.60 -12.21 -13.43
N ILE A 103 8.35 -11.85 -13.74
CA ILE A 103 7.52 -12.60 -14.67
C ILE A 103 7.81 -12.23 -16.13
N VAL A 104 8.04 -10.94 -16.42
CA VAL A 104 8.14 -10.45 -17.80
C VAL A 104 9.58 -10.38 -18.30
N GLY A 105 10.54 -10.10 -17.41
CA GLY A 105 11.96 -9.99 -17.70
C GLY A 105 12.44 -8.55 -17.97
N ASP A 106 13.67 -8.29 -17.51
CA ASP A 106 14.31 -6.96 -17.55
C ASP A 106 14.55 -6.45 -18.98
N ASP A 107 14.84 -7.34 -19.92
CA ASP A 107 15.07 -7.00 -21.33
C ASP A 107 13.81 -6.45 -22.01
N VAL A 108 12.63 -6.86 -21.52
CA VAL A 108 11.32 -6.44 -22.05
C VAL A 108 10.88 -5.13 -21.41
N LEU A 109 11.23 -4.90 -20.14
CA LEU A 109 10.77 -3.76 -19.33
C LEU A 109 11.95 -2.92 -18.78
N PRO A 110 12.80 -2.34 -19.63
CA PRO A 110 14.04 -1.70 -19.21
C PRO A 110 13.84 -0.45 -18.34
N ASN A 111 12.73 0.29 -18.51
CA ASN A 111 12.44 1.47 -17.70
C ASN A 111 11.88 1.08 -16.33
N LEU A 112 11.10 0.00 -16.27
CA LEU A 112 10.68 -0.60 -14.99
C LEU A 112 11.89 -1.14 -14.22
N LYS A 113 12.82 -1.82 -14.90
CA LYS A 113 14.07 -2.29 -14.28
C LYS A 113 14.88 -1.13 -13.71
N ASN A 114 15.08 -0.10 -14.53
CA ASN A 114 15.77 1.11 -14.11
C ASN A 114 15.09 1.77 -12.89
N TYR A 115 13.76 1.77 -12.83
CA TYR A 115 13.02 2.25 -11.66
C TYR A 115 13.31 1.43 -10.41
N VAL A 116 13.21 0.09 -10.49
CA VAL A 116 13.43 -0.79 -9.33
C VAL A 116 14.85 -0.63 -8.77
N ASP A 117 15.84 -0.56 -9.64
CA ASP A 117 17.25 -0.36 -9.25
C ASP A 117 17.51 1.01 -8.60
N ASN A 118 16.77 2.05 -8.99
CA ASN A 118 17.05 3.45 -8.64
C ASN A 118 15.83 4.16 -8.03
N LYS A 119 14.94 3.42 -7.34
CA LYS A 119 13.61 3.93 -6.93
C LYS A 119 13.65 5.24 -6.16
N ASP A 120 14.58 5.37 -5.22
CA ASP A 120 14.67 6.54 -4.35
C ASP A 120 15.27 7.75 -5.06
N GLN A 121 16.21 7.50 -5.99
CA GLN A 121 16.73 8.54 -6.87
C GLN A 121 15.63 9.09 -7.76
N TRP A 122 14.88 8.22 -8.46
CA TRP A 122 13.77 8.65 -9.32
C TRP A 122 12.70 9.41 -8.55
N ARG A 123 12.35 8.96 -7.34
CA ARG A 123 11.37 9.66 -6.49
C ARG A 123 11.82 11.07 -6.16
N LYS A 124 13.09 11.25 -5.79
CA LYS A 124 13.68 12.57 -5.48
C LYS A 124 13.75 13.47 -6.71
N GLU A 125 14.25 12.95 -7.83
CA GLU A 125 14.39 13.71 -9.07
C GLU A 125 13.04 14.17 -9.63
N LEU A 126 12.05 13.27 -9.66
CA LEU A 126 10.70 13.59 -10.11
C LEU A 126 10.00 14.57 -9.16
N ALA A 127 10.21 14.44 -7.85
CA ALA A 127 9.64 15.37 -6.87
C ALA A 127 10.18 16.79 -7.08
N LEU A 128 11.50 16.92 -7.28
CA LEU A 128 12.14 18.18 -7.62
C LEU A 128 11.62 18.75 -8.94
N TYR A 129 11.57 17.93 -10.00
CA TYR A 129 11.09 18.34 -11.33
C TYR A 129 9.64 18.85 -11.30
N CYS A 130 8.77 18.16 -10.55
CA CYS A 130 7.34 18.48 -10.50
C CYS A 130 7.01 19.61 -9.50
N GLY A 131 7.91 19.93 -8.57
CA GLY A 131 7.61 20.79 -7.42
C GLY A 131 6.62 20.14 -6.45
N SER A 132 6.82 18.84 -6.19
CA SER A 132 6.02 17.99 -5.31
C SER A 132 6.89 17.32 -4.25
N THR A 133 6.29 16.46 -3.43
CA THR A 133 6.97 15.61 -2.44
C THR A 133 7.28 14.23 -3.00
N GLU A 134 8.25 13.53 -2.41
CA GLU A 134 8.57 12.14 -2.75
C GLU A 134 7.37 11.19 -2.53
N GLN A 135 6.54 11.46 -1.50
CA GLN A 135 5.34 10.65 -1.24
C GLN A 135 4.30 10.81 -2.35
N GLU A 136 4.04 12.03 -2.83
CA GLU A 136 3.12 12.26 -3.97
C GLU A 136 3.62 11.56 -5.24
N VAL A 137 4.93 11.52 -5.47
CA VAL A 137 5.55 10.78 -6.57
C VAL A 137 5.37 9.27 -6.39
N LYS A 138 5.66 8.74 -5.19
CA LYS A 138 5.47 7.32 -4.87
C LYS A 138 4.02 6.89 -5.13
N ASP A 139 3.05 7.67 -4.67
CA ASP A 139 1.63 7.37 -4.86
C ASP A 139 1.23 7.40 -6.35
N SER A 140 1.82 8.33 -7.12
CA SER A 140 1.60 8.42 -8.56
C SER A 140 2.20 7.23 -9.32
N ILE A 141 3.40 6.78 -8.96
CA ILE A 141 4.00 5.56 -9.54
C ILE A 141 3.18 4.32 -9.16
N ASN A 142 2.74 4.20 -7.90
CA ASN A 142 1.88 3.09 -7.48
C ASN A 142 0.55 3.04 -8.25
N ALA A 143 -0.02 4.20 -8.59
CA ALA A 143 -1.18 4.28 -9.47
C ALA A 143 -0.85 3.78 -10.89
N LEU A 144 0.33 4.12 -11.43
CA LEU A 144 0.79 3.60 -12.72
C LEU A 144 1.00 2.09 -12.74
N ASN A 145 1.51 1.51 -11.65
CA ASN A 145 1.69 0.06 -11.50
C ASN A 145 0.37 -0.69 -11.68
N ASN A 146 -0.74 -0.05 -11.33
CA ASN A 146 -2.09 -0.59 -11.46
C ASN A 146 -2.81 -0.11 -12.73
N LEU A 147 -2.11 0.50 -13.70
CA LEU A 147 -2.67 1.14 -14.89
C LEU A 147 -3.79 2.16 -14.59
N SER A 148 -3.74 2.76 -13.40
CA SER A 148 -4.74 3.76 -13.02
C SER A 148 -4.53 5.05 -13.79
N LYS A 149 -5.63 5.72 -14.14
CA LYS A 149 -5.56 7.03 -14.77
C LYS A 149 -5.00 8.04 -13.77
N LEU A 150 -3.85 8.62 -14.11
CA LEU A 150 -3.27 9.73 -13.35
C LEU A 150 -4.09 11.00 -13.58
N ASN A 151 -5.06 11.22 -12.70
CA ASN A 151 -5.73 12.50 -12.59
C ASN A 151 -5.94 12.87 -11.12
N HIS A 152 -6.08 14.17 -10.87
CA HIS A 152 -6.23 14.72 -9.53
C HIS A 152 -7.46 14.17 -8.77
N ILE A 153 -8.45 13.62 -9.48
CA ILE A 153 -9.64 13.02 -8.87
C ILE A 153 -9.32 11.63 -8.28
N PHE A 154 -8.44 10.85 -8.92
CA PHE A 154 -8.09 9.50 -8.49
C PHE A 154 -6.82 9.44 -7.66
N THR A 155 -5.76 10.19 -8.02
CA THR A 155 -4.51 10.17 -7.25
C THR A 155 -4.63 10.98 -5.96
N LYS A 156 -5.38 12.10 -5.96
CA LYS A 156 -5.67 13.00 -4.82
C LYS A 156 -4.50 13.49 -3.96
N THR A 157 -3.30 12.99 -4.20
CA THR A 157 -2.09 13.27 -3.44
C THR A 157 -1.35 14.42 -4.10
N MET A 158 -1.13 14.33 -5.41
CA MET A 158 -0.41 15.35 -6.19
C MET A 158 -1.33 16.43 -6.77
N ARG A 159 -0.93 17.70 -6.61
CA ARG A 159 -1.60 18.86 -7.24
C ARG A 159 -1.66 18.74 -8.76
N SER A 160 -2.70 19.29 -9.39
CA SER A 160 -2.97 19.13 -10.83
C SER A 160 -1.83 19.61 -11.73
N GLU A 161 -1.22 20.75 -11.41
CA GLU A 161 -0.09 21.33 -12.15
C GLU A 161 1.17 20.46 -12.05
N CYS A 162 1.47 19.96 -10.86
CA CYS A 162 2.57 19.03 -10.60
C CYS A 162 2.34 17.71 -11.37
N LEU A 163 1.12 17.20 -11.36
CA LEU A 163 0.75 15.97 -12.06
C LEU A 163 0.87 16.10 -13.58
N LYS A 164 0.59 17.29 -14.13
CA LYS A 164 0.81 17.58 -15.55
C LYS A 164 2.29 17.47 -15.89
N LYS A 165 3.18 18.11 -15.11
CA LYS A 165 4.64 17.99 -15.28
C LYS A 165 5.09 16.54 -15.16
N PHE A 166 4.62 15.83 -14.14
CA PHE A 166 4.91 14.41 -13.93
C PHE A 166 4.59 13.57 -15.17
N ASN A 167 3.39 13.76 -15.73
CA ASN A 167 2.95 13.07 -16.94
C ASN A 167 3.77 13.40 -18.19
N GLU A 168 4.37 14.59 -18.25
CA GLU A 168 5.17 15.07 -19.38
C GLU A 168 6.62 14.58 -19.34
N HIS A 169 7.11 14.17 -18.16
CA HIS A 169 8.49 13.72 -17.96
C HIS A 169 8.84 12.49 -18.84
N PRO A 170 9.97 12.49 -19.57
CA PRO A 170 10.31 11.41 -20.50
C PRO A 170 10.33 10.02 -19.87
N PHE A 171 11.00 9.88 -18.71
CA PHE A 171 11.03 8.61 -17.98
C PHE A 171 9.62 8.11 -17.61
N VAL A 172 8.72 9.00 -17.17
CA VAL A 172 7.35 8.61 -16.79
C VAL A 172 6.56 8.12 -18.01
N LYS A 173 6.78 8.71 -19.19
CA LYS A 173 6.16 8.23 -20.44
C LYS A 173 6.67 6.84 -20.81
N SER A 174 7.98 6.63 -20.74
CA SER A 174 8.57 5.31 -21.01
C SER A 174 8.10 4.26 -20.01
N TYR A 175 8.11 4.59 -18.72
CA TYR A 175 7.59 3.73 -17.64
C TYR A 175 6.13 3.33 -17.86
N LYS A 176 5.27 4.25 -18.29
CA LYS A 176 3.88 3.93 -18.65
C LYS A 176 3.78 2.91 -19.79
N ASN A 177 4.64 3.03 -20.79
CA ASN A 177 4.64 2.08 -21.90
C ASN A 177 5.06 0.69 -21.42
N ASP A 178 6.11 0.60 -20.59
CA ASP A 178 6.50 -0.65 -19.93
C ASP A 178 5.32 -1.25 -19.15
N MET A 179 4.59 -0.46 -18.37
CA MET A 179 3.42 -0.95 -17.63
C MET A 179 2.28 -1.46 -18.53
N ILE A 180 2.08 -0.84 -19.70
CA ILE A 180 1.08 -1.31 -20.69
C ILE A 180 1.49 -2.67 -21.26
N VAL A 181 2.77 -2.83 -21.63
CA VAL A 181 3.33 -4.10 -22.12
C VAL A 181 3.26 -5.16 -21.02
N ALA A 182 3.76 -4.85 -19.83
CA ALA A 182 3.75 -5.73 -18.66
C ALA A 182 2.36 -6.30 -18.39
N SER A 183 1.33 -5.46 -18.46
CA SER A 183 -0.04 -5.92 -18.17
C SER A 183 -0.55 -7.02 -19.11
N GLU A 184 -0.06 -7.10 -20.34
CA GLU A 184 -0.44 -8.16 -21.29
C GLU A 184 0.21 -9.48 -20.89
N HIS A 185 1.51 -9.44 -20.64
CA HIS A 185 2.29 -10.59 -20.19
C HIS A 185 1.80 -11.14 -18.85
N ILE A 186 1.52 -10.27 -17.87
CA ILE A 186 1.06 -10.68 -16.54
C ILE A 186 -0.34 -11.32 -16.59
N ILE A 187 -1.26 -10.75 -17.37
CA ILE A 187 -2.59 -11.31 -17.54
C ILE A 187 -2.52 -12.66 -18.26
N GLN A 188 -1.66 -12.78 -19.28
CA GLN A 188 -1.47 -14.03 -19.99
C GLN A 188 -0.84 -15.10 -19.08
N TYR A 189 0.19 -14.76 -18.32
CA TYR A 189 0.82 -15.63 -17.32
C TYR A 189 -0.20 -16.22 -16.34
N TRP A 190 -1.14 -15.40 -15.85
CA TRP A 190 -2.19 -15.87 -14.95
C TRP A 190 -3.07 -16.96 -15.59
N VAL A 191 -3.48 -16.74 -16.85
CA VAL A 191 -4.31 -17.68 -17.61
C VAL A 191 -3.53 -18.95 -17.94
N ASP A 192 -2.28 -18.82 -18.38
CA ASP A 192 -1.41 -19.96 -18.73
C ASP A 192 -1.10 -20.83 -17.50
N SER A 193 -1.09 -20.23 -16.32
CA SER A 193 -0.97 -20.94 -15.03
C SER A 193 -2.26 -21.65 -14.59
N GLY A 194 -3.32 -21.63 -15.42
CA GLY A 194 -4.59 -22.30 -15.15
C GLY A 194 -5.54 -21.53 -14.23
N ASN A 195 -5.24 -20.28 -13.89
CA ASN A 195 -6.09 -19.47 -13.03
C ASN A 195 -7.21 -18.78 -13.81
N VAL A 196 -8.36 -18.58 -13.15
CA VAL A 196 -9.54 -17.95 -13.75
C VAL A 196 -9.79 -16.60 -13.10
N PHE A 197 -10.10 -15.59 -13.92
CA PHE A 197 -10.55 -14.30 -13.40
C PHE A 197 -12.01 -14.37 -12.97
N HIS A 198 -12.32 -13.75 -11.84
CA HIS A 198 -13.71 -13.51 -11.46
C HIS A 198 -14.43 -12.59 -12.44
N GLU A 199 -15.74 -12.79 -12.63
CA GLU A 199 -16.56 -12.03 -13.58
C GLU A 199 -16.49 -10.51 -13.39
N GLU A 200 -16.31 -10.04 -12.15
CA GLU A 200 -16.19 -8.62 -11.79
C GLU A 200 -14.86 -7.97 -12.22
N THR A 201 -13.91 -8.79 -12.72
CA THR A 201 -12.56 -8.40 -13.15
C THR A 201 -12.53 -8.13 -14.65
N ASP A 202 -13.34 -7.19 -15.09
CA ASP A 202 -13.66 -6.91 -16.49
C ASP A 202 -12.62 -6.04 -17.22
N THR A 203 -11.88 -5.19 -16.51
CA THR A 203 -10.88 -4.30 -17.10
C THR A 203 -9.44 -4.80 -16.97
N LYS A 204 -8.56 -4.40 -17.90
CA LYS A 204 -7.12 -4.72 -17.86
C LYS A 204 -6.46 -4.30 -16.53
N SER A 205 -6.81 -3.12 -16.01
CA SER A 205 -6.34 -2.61 -14.72
C SER A 205 -6.78 -3.49 -13.54
N LYS A 206 -8.05 -3.89 -13.49
CA LYS A 206 -8.55 -4.82 -12.45
C LYS A 206 -7.89 -6.18 -12.56
N LYS A 207 -7.70 -6.71 -13.78
CA LYS A 207 -7.04 -8.00 -14.00
C LYS A 207 -5.59 -7.97 -13.53
N LEU A 208 -4.84 -6.95 -13.92
CA LEU A 208 -3.47 -6.74 -13.45
C LEU A 208 -3.42 -6.67 -11.93
N ALA A 209 -4.23 -5.82 -11.31
CA ALA A 209 -4.29 -5.69 -9.85
C ALA A 209 -4.65 -7.02 -9.16
N CYS A 210 -5.58 -7.80 -9.73
CA CYS A 210 -5.94 -9.12 -9.22
C CYS A 210 -4.73 -10.06 -9.20
N VAL A 211 -3.99 -10.16 -10.30
CA VAL A 211 -2.80 -11.04 -10.37
C VAL A 211 -1.74 -10.61 -9.35
N LEU A 212 -1.38 -9.33 -9.34
CA LEU A 212 -0.34 -8.81 -8.45
C LEU A 212 -0.70 -9.01 -6.97
N GLN A 213 -1.94 -8.72 -6.58
CA GLN A 213 -2.42 -8.90 -5.21
C GLN A 213 -2.47 -10.37 -4.77
N ASN A 214 -2.78 -11.30 -5.69
CA ASN A 214 -2.73 -12.73 -5.39
C ASN A 214 -1.29 -13.19 -5.14
N ILE A 215 -0.35 -12.76 -5.98
CA ILE A 215 1.07 -13.11 -5.81
C ILE A 215 1.61 -12.53 -4.51
N GLU A 216 1.31 -11.26 -4.19
CA GLU A 216 1.65 -10.67 -2.88
C GLU A 216 1.09 -11.50 -1.73
N ALA A 217 -0.18 -11.91 -1.80
CA ALA A 217 -0.81 -12.72 -0.76
C ALA A 217 -0.13 -14.09 -0.61
N TRP A 218 0.26 -14.74 -1.71
CA TRP A 218 1.00 -16.00 -1.67
C TRP A 218 2.38 -15.83 -1.04
N ILE A 219 3.10 -14.74 -1.35
CA ILE A 219 4.38 -14.41 -0.72
C ILE A 219 4.22 -14.20 0.79
N MET A 220 3.19 -13.47 1.22
CA MET A 220 2.89 -13.26 2.65
C MET A 220 2.50 -14.57 3.36
N GLU A 221 1.70 -15.42 2.71
CA GLU A 221 1.33 -16.75 3.23
C GLU A 221 2.56 -17.65 3.37
N LEU A 222 3.50 -17.59 2.42
CA LEU A 222 4.75 -18.33 2.48
C LEU A 222 5.64 -17.81 3.61
N ALA A 223 5.81 -16.50 3.72
CA ALA A 223 6.58 -15.87 4.80
C ALA A 223 6.06 -16.30 6.19
N GLY A 224 4.74 -16.33 6.38
CA GLY A 224 4.11 -16.78 7.62
C GLY A 224 4.34 -18.26 7.98
N LYS A 225 4.75 -19.11 7.03
CA LYS A 225 5.15 -20.50 7.31
C LYS A 225 6.58 -20.62 7.84
N TYR A 226 7.45 -19.69 7.45
CA TYR A 226 8.87 -19.70 7.80
C TYR A 226 9.19 -18.85 9.02
N ILE A 227 8.34 -17.87 9.34
CA ILE A 227 8.51 -16.99 10.50
C ILE A 227 7.50 -17.40 11.57
N PRO A 228 7.94 -17.95 12.70
CA PRO A 228 7.04 -18.46 13.73
C PRO A 228 6.26 -17.36 14.46
N ASP A 229 6.80 -16.14 14.52
CA ASP A 229 6.29 -15.05 15.37
C ASP A 229 5.66 -13.90 14.55
N VAL A 230 5.03 -14.20 13.41
CA VAL A 230 4.23 -13.21 12.66
C VAL A 230 2.95 -12.91 13.45
N GLU A 231 2.83 -11.68 13.97
CA GLU A 231 1.63 -11.23 14.68
C GLU A 231 0.58 -10.63 13.75
N LEU A 232 1.01 -9.98 12.67
CA LEU A 232 0.12 -9.23 11.79
C LEU A 232 0.66 -9.22 10.37
N ILE A 233 -0.23 -9.46 9.41
CA ILE A 233 0.00 -9.21 7.98
C ILE A 233 -0.81 -7.98 7.60
N LEU A 234 -0.15 -6.92 7.15
CA LEU A 234 -0.79 -5.66 6.82
C LEU A 234 -0.26 -5.16 5.48
N HIS A 235 -1.12 -5.22 4.47
CA HIS A 235 -0.79 -4.91 3.09
C HIS A 235 0.26 -5.85 2.50
N ASP A 236 1.44 -5.34 2.21
CA ASP A 236 2.65 -5.99 1.69
C ASP A 236 3.72 -6.15 2.78
N ALA A 237 3.36 -5.89 4.04
CA ALA A 237 4.26 -6.01 5.19
C ALA A 237 3.81 -7.07 6.20
N ILE A 238 4.81 -7.70 6.81
CA ILE A 238 4.65 -8.55 7.99
C ILE A 238 5.18 -7.83 9.22
N TYR A 239 4.54 -8.07 10.37
CA TYR A 239 4.93 -7.49 11.64
C TYR A 239 5.23 -8.59 12.65
N THR A 240 6.35 -8.46 13.35
CA THR A 240 6.82 -9.41 14.37
C THR A 240 7.15 -8.73 15.69
N THR A 241 7.16 -9.50 16.78
CA THR A 241 7.61 -9.04 18.11
C THR A 241 9.10 -9.05 18.28
N THR A 242 9.77 -9.98 17.60
CA THR A 242 11.22 -10.12 17.60
C THR A 242 11.78 -9.86 16.21
N PRO A 243 12.97 -9.25 16.12
CA PRO A 243 13.56 -9.00 14.82
C PRO A 243 13.89 -10.32 14.11
N ILE A 244 13.54 -10.40 12.83
CA ILE A 244 13.89 -11.50 11.93
C ILE A 244 15.37 -11.36 11.54
N SER A 245 16.11 -12.46 11.56
CA SER A 245 17.51 -12.45 11.14
C SER A 245 17.63 -12.28 9.62
N GLN A 246 18.74 -11.69 9.15
CA GLN A 246 18.98 -11.56 7.70
C GLN A 246 18.99 -12.92 6.99
N SER A 247 19.50 -13.97 7.64
CA SER A 247 19.50 -15.32 7.08
C SER A 247 18.10 -15.88 6.89
N ASP A 248 17.18 -15.60 7.80
CA ASP A 248 15.79 -16.06 7.69
C ASP A 248 15.04 -15.29 6.60
N LEU A 249 15.26 -13.97 6.49
CA LEU A 249 14.74 -13.18 5.37
C LEU A 249 15.23 -13.72 4.03
N CYS A 250 16.54 -13.96 3.88
CA CYS A 250 17.10 -14.53 2.66
C CYS A 250 16.55 -15.94 2.36
N LEU A 251 16.29 -16.76 3.39
CA LEU A 251 15.66 -18.06 3.19
C LEU A 251 14.27 -17.90 2.57
N ILE A 252 13.44 -16.99 3.10
CA ILE A 252 12.10 -16.73 2.57
C ILE A 252 12.18 -16.24 1.12
N GLU A 253 13.08 -15.30 0.84
CA GLU A 253 13.30 -14.78 -0.53
C GLU A 253 13.68 -15.90 -1.51
N ILE A 254 14.56 -16.82 -1.09
CA ILE A 254 14.93 -18.00 -1.89
C ILE A 254 13.73 -18.93 -2.12
N GLU A 255 12.91 -19.16 -1.10
CA GLU A 255 11.73 -20.02 -1.22
C GLU A 255 10.65 -19.38 -2.09
N VAL A 256 10.48 -18.06 -2.05
CA VAL A 256 9.60 -17.31 -2.97
C VAL A 256 10.05 -17.48 -4.42
N ILE A 257 11.36 -17.38 -4.69
CA ILE A 257 11.91 -17.63 -6.03
C ILE A 257 11.64 -19.08 -6.46
N LYS A 258 11.84 -20.06 -5.58
CA LYS A 258 11.60 -21.48 -5.91
C LYS A 258 10.13 -21.81 -6.17
N GLU A 259 9.22 -21.27 -5.36
CA GLU A 259 7.81 -21.63 -5.41
C GLU A 259 7.05 -20.83 -6.48
N TYR A 260 7.37 -19.55 -6.64
CA TYR A 260 6.62 -18.63 -7.51
C TYR A 260 7.44 -18.08 -8.69
N GLY A 261 8.76 -18.31 -8.74
CA GLY A 261 9.62 -17.74 -9.78
C GLY A 261 9.77 -16.21 -9.66
N VAL A 262 9.53 -15.65 -8.48
CA VAL A 262 9.53 -14.21 -8.23
C VAL A 262 10.77 -13.82 -7.43
N ASP A 263 11.60 -12.93 -7.95
CA ASP A 263 12.69 -12.29 -7.22
C ASP A 263 12.16 -11.05 -6.51
N ILE A 264 12.12 -11.11 -5.18
CA ILE A 264 11.62 -10.05 -4.32
C ILE A 264 12.42 -10.02 -3.02
N ARG A 265 12.49 -8.84 -2.40
CA ARG A 265 13.21 -8.63 -1.14
C ARG A 265 12.32 -8.05 -0.07
N PHE A 266 12.63 -8.38 1.18
CA PHE A 266 12.07 -7.69 2.34
C PHE A 266 12.96 -6.52 2.73
N GLY A 267 12.36 -5.35 2.93
CA GLY A 267 13.01 -4.11 3.35
C GLY A 267 12.94 -3.86 4.85
#